data_AF-A0A353R3B0-F1
#
_entry.id   AF-A0A353R3B0-F1
#
_cell.length_a   1.000
_cell.length_b   1.000
_cell.length_c   1.000
_cell.angle_alpha   90.00
_cell.angle_beta   90.00
_cell.angle_gamma   90.00
#
_symmetry.space_group_name_H-M   'P 1'
#
loop_
_entity.id
_entity.type
_entity.pdbx_description
1 polymer ?
#
loop_
_entity_poly.entity_id
_entity_poly.type
_entity_poly.pdbx_seq_one_letter_code
_entity_poly.pdbx_strand_id
1 'polypeptide(L)'
;MNVLVLGGDGFCGWPTALHLSARGMKVSIVDNLSRRRIDHQLGTASLTPIASMETRLGTWHERTGRVIEFSALDLAHDYDALCELLRRSCPDAIVHFAEQRSAPYSMRSPATKRYTVQNNLAATHNLLCALVETGLDAHLVHLGTMGVYGYGGNDAPIPEGYLPVRIRDAKGRWRDREILHPTDPGSVYHMTKTQDQLLFAFYNKNDQIRVTDLHQGIVWGTQT
;
A
#
# COMPACT_ATOMS: atom_id res chain seq x y z
N MET A 1 -12.32 -10.94 -12.85
CA MET A 1 -11.89 -10.13 -11.71
C MET A 1 -11.31 -8.82 -12.23
N ASN A 2 -11.76 -7.70 -11.69
CA ASN A 2 -11.24 -6.36 -11.91
C ASN A 2 -10.37 -5.94 -10.73
N VAL A 3 -9.14 -5.52 -10.99
CA VAL A 3 -8.15 -5.19 -9.97
C VAL A 3 -7.61 -3.78 -10.20
N LEU A 4 -7.72 -2.95 -9.16
CA LEU A 4 -7.13 -1.61 -9.14
C LEU A 4 -5.76 -1.66 -8.45
N VAL A 5 -4.69 -1.29 -9.17
CA VAL A 5 -3.33 -1.26 -8.63
C VAL A 5 -2.92 0.17 -8.37
N LEU A 6 -2.93 0.57 -7.10
CA LEU A 6 -2.48 1.89 -6.65
C LEU A 6 -0.96 1.87 -6.51
N GLY A 7 -0.25 2.82 -7.11
CA GLY A 7 1.22 2.83 -7.16
C GLY A 7 1.78 1.91 -8.24
N GLY A 8 1.02 1.68 -9.31
CA GLY A 8 1.32 0.71 -10.36
C GLY A 8 2.47 1.06 -11.29
N ASP A 9 3.02 2.29 -11.26
CA ASP A 9 4.27 2.61 -11.97
C ASP A 9 5.53 2.24 -11.15
N GLY A 10 5.33 1.99 -9.85
CA GLY A 10 6.38 1.64 -8.90
C GLY A 10 7.01 0.28 -9.13
N PHE A 11 8.10 0.03 -8.39
CA PHE A 11 8.93 -1.18 -8.54
C PHE A 11 8.16 -2.50 -8.31
N CYS A 12 7.31 -2.58 -7.29
CA CYS A 12 6.46 -3.76 -7.06
C CYS A 12 5.12 -3.66 -7.80
N GLY A 13 4.58 -2.46 -7.94
CA GLY A 13 3.28 -2.22 -8.57
C GLY A 13 3.26 -2.59 -10.05
N TRP A 14 4.30 -2.22 -10.80
CA TRP A 14 4.39 -2.49 -12.24
C TRP A 14 4.38 -4.00 -12.59
N PRO A 15 5.32 -4.83 -12.06
CA PRO A 15 5.26 -6.27 -12.32
C PRO A 15 3.99 -6.92 -11.79
N THR A 16 3.41 -6.43 -10.70
CA THR A 16 2.13 -6.92 -10.19
C THR A 16 1.00 -6.67 -11.20
N ALA A 17 0.92 -5.46 -11.76
CA ALA A 17 -0.09 -5.12 -12.77
C ALA A 17 0.06 -5.97 -14.04
N LEU A 18 1.29 -6.14 -14.54
CA LEU A 18 1.58 -7.00 -15.69
C LEU A 18 1.19 -8.45 -15.43
N HIS A 19 1.57 -8.99 -14.27
CA HIS A 19 1.28 -10.37 -13.90
C HIS A 19 -0.22 -10.65 -13.78
N LEU A 20 -0.98 -9.75 -13.14
CA LEU A 20 -2.44 -9.87 -13.02
C LEU A 20 -3.12 -9.75 -14.39
N SER A 21 -2.66 -8.83 -15.24
CA SER A 21 -3.15 -8.72 -16.62
C SER A 21 -2.87 -9.98 -17.44
N ALA A 22 -1.66 -10.55 -17.33
CA ALA A 22 -1.27 -11.80 -18.01
C ALA A 22 -2.17 -12.97 -17.59
N ARG A 23 -2.62 -12.98 -16.33
CA ARG A 23 -3.57 -13.95 -15.77
C ARG A 23 -5.02 -13.73 -16.23
N GLY A 24 -5.27 -12.76 -17.11
CA GLY A 24 -6.60 -12.48 -17.68
C GLY A 24 -7.49 -11.57 -16.81
N MET A 25 -6.94 -10.91 -15.80
CA MET A 25 -7.68 -9.94 -15.00
C MET A 25 -7.79 -8.60 -15.73
N LYS A 26 -8.90 -7.88 -15.53
CA LYS A 26 -8.99 -6.47 -15.90
C LYS A 26 -8.17 -5.68 -14.88
N VAL A 27 -7.21 -4.88 -15.35
CA VAL A 27 -6.29 -4.14 -14.47
C VAL A 27 -6.34 -2.66 -14.82
N SER A 28 -6.50 -1.83 -13.79
CA SER A 28 -6.35 -0.38 -13.88
C SER A 28 -5.25 0.06 -12.91
N ILE A 29 -4.36 0.94 -13.34
CA ILE A 29 -3.29 1.52 -12.52
C ILE A 29 -3.70 2.94 -12.09
N VAL A 30 -3.42 3.28 -10.84
CA VAL A 30 -3.46 4.65 -10.34
C VAL A 30 -2.08 5.05 -9.85
N ASP A 31 -1.52 6.14 -10.37
CA ASP A 31 -0.21 6.61 -9.92
C ASP A 31 -0.04 8.11 -10.22
N ASN A 32 0.51 8.87 -9.28
CA ASN A 32 0.82 10.29 -9.49
C ASN A 32 2.25 10.53 -9.99
N LEU A 33 3.05 9.48 -10.22
CA LEU A 33 4.45 9.50 -10.66
C LEU A 33 5.40 10.26 -9.71
N SER A 34 4.99 10.45 -8.45
CA SER A 34 5.79 11.14 -7.41
C SER A 34 7.16 10.48 -7.22
N ARG A 35 7.23 9.15 -7.31
CA ARG A 35 8.50 8.41 -7.20
C ARG A 35 9.52 8.88 -8.23
N ARG A 36 9.11 9.12 -9.48
CA ARG A 36 9.99 9.63 -10.55
C ARG A 36 10.40 11.08 -10.28
N ARG A 37 9.48 11.92 -9.81
CA ARG A 37 9.83 13.30 -9.39
C ARG A 37 10.87 13.32 -8.27
N ILE A 38 10.72 12.43 -7.29
CA ILE A 38 11.70 12.26 -6.20
C ILE A 38 13.07 11.87 -6.76
N ASP A 39 13.15 10.96 -7.74
CA ASP A 39 14.43 10.62 -8.38
C ASP A 39 15.11 11.85 -8.99
N HIS A 40 14.36 12.63 -9.78
CA HIS A 40 14.88 13.86 -10.37
C HIS A 40 15.36 14.87 -9.32
N GLN A 41 14.59 15.07 -8.24
CA GLN A 41 14.96 15.98 -7.15
C GLN A 41 16.23 15.53 -6.39
N LEU A 42 16.49 14.22 -6.33
CA LEU A 42 17.66 13.66 -5.66
C LEU A 42 18.86 13.52 -6.60
N GLY A 43 18.70 13.77 -7.90
CA GLY A 43 19.72 13.47 -8.90
C GLY A 43 20.01 11.97 -9.00
N THR A 44 19.03 11.11 -8.67
CA THR A 44 19.15 9.66 -8.75
C THR A 44 18.45 9.11 -9.99
N ALA A 45 18.88 7.93 -10.44
CA ALA A 45 18.25 7.23 -11.54
C ALA A 45 18.22 5.72 -11.26
N SER A 46 17.25 5.03 -11.86
CA SER A 46 17.23 3.58 -11.89
C SER A 46 18.44 3.04 -12.65
N LEU A 47 19.01 1.92 -12.18
CA LEU A 47 20.09 1.21 -12.87
C LEU A 47 19.66 0.77 -14.28
N THR A 48 18.46 0.20 -14.38
CA THR A 48 17.83 -0.13 -15.65
C THR A 48 17.04 1.08 -16.15
N PRO A 49 17.25 1.56 -17.39
CA PRO A 49 16.43 2.62 -17.97
C PRO A 49 14.95 2.23 -17.94
N ILE A 50 14.11 3.09 -17.37
CA ILE A 50 12.67 2.87 -17.29
C ILE A 50 11.95 3.78 -18.29
N ALA A 51 11.16 3.17 -19.17
CA ALA A 51 10.32 3.92 -20.11
C ALA A 51 9.22 4.71 -19.38
N SER A 52 8.58 5.64 -20.10
CA SER A 52 7.40 6.35 -19.60
C SER A 52 6.25 5.37 -19.36
N MET A 53 5.27 5.79 -18.54
CA MET A 53 4.07 4.99 -18.29
C MET A 53 3.31 4.70 -19.60
N GLU A 54 3.20 5.69 -20.49
CA GLU A 54 2.57 5.56 -21.80
C GLU A 54 3.26 4.50 -22.66
N THR A 55 4.59 4.56 -22.81
CA THR A 55 5.34 3.57 -23.60
C THR A 55 5.22 2.17 -22.99
N ARG A 56 5.26 2.06 -21.66
CA ARG A 56 5.06 0.79 -20.94
C ARG A 56 3.71 0.16 -21.26
N LEU A 57 2.63 0.93 -21.19
CA LEU A 57 1.27 0.47 -21.48
C LEU A 57 1.08 0.11 -22.96
N GLY A 58 1.57 0.97 -23.87
CA GLY A 58 1.54 0.72 -25.31
C GLY A 58 2.26 -0.57 -25.68
N THR A 59 3.47 -0.77 -25.14
CA THR A 59 4.25 -2.00 -25.36
C THR A 59 3.51 -3.23 -24.84
N TRP A 60 2.86 -3.15 -23.67
CA TRP A 60 2.08 -4.27 -23.14
C TRP A 60 0.90 -4.63 -24.06
N HIS A 61 0.20 -3.61 -24.54
CA HIS A 61 -0.91 -3.80 -25.48
C HIS A 61 -0.44 -4.40 -26.81
N GLU A 62 0.61 -3.87 -27.42
CA GLU A 62 1.19 -4.38 -28.65
C GLU A 62 1.65 -5.85 -28.53
N ARG A 63 2.22 -6.22 -27.39
CA ARG A 63 2.75 -7.57 -27.16
C ARG A 63 1.69 -8.60 -26.83
N THR A 64 0.57 -8.19 -26.23
CA THR A 64 -0.37 -9.13 -25.60
C THR A 64 -1.83 -8.96 -26.02
N GLY A 65 -2.16 -7.87 -26.71
CA GLY A 65 -3.53 -7.44 -27.00
C GLY A 65 -4.32 -6.94 -25.78
N ARG A 66 -3.76 -7.00 -24.56
CA ARG A 66 -4.45 -6.61 -23.32
C ARG A 66 -4.26 -5.14 -23.04
N VAL A 67 -5.28 -4.51 -22.48
CA VAL A 67 -5.23 -3.10 -22.07
C VAL A 67 -5.13 -3.03 -20.55
N ILE A 68 -4.19 -2.23 -20.06
CA ILE A 68 -4.14 -1.79 -18.67
C ILE A 68 -4.51 -0.31 -18.68
N GLU A 69 -5.58 0.05 -17.99
CA GLU A 69 -6.01 1.46 -17.89
C GLU A 69 -5.08 2.22 -16.94
N PHE A 70 -4.92 3.52 -17.13
CA PHE A 70 -4.09 4.36 -16.27
C PHE A 70 -4.84 5.62 -15.84
N SER A 71 -4.77 5.95 -14.56
CA SER A 71 -5.32 7.17 -13.97
C SER A 71 -4.23 7.90 -13.20
N ALA A 72 -3.89 9.12 -13.63
CA ALA A 72 -2.96 9.99 -12.93
C ALA A 72 -3.68 10.71 -11.79
N LEU A 73 -3.64 10.14 -10.58
CA LEU A 73 -4.29 10.72 -9.39
C LEU A 73 -3.34 10.70 -8.19
N ASP A 74 -3.36 11.76 -7.39
CA ASP A 74 -2.75 11.83 -6.07
C ASP A 74 -3.77 11.43 -5.00
N LEU A 75 -3.68 10.20 -4.51
CA LEU A 75 -4.62 9.67 -3.52
C LEU A 75 -4.70 10.48 -2.22
N ALA A 76 -3.64 11.21 -1.86
CA ALA A 76 -3.62 12.04 -0.67
C ALA A 76 -4.45 13.32 -0.82
N HIS A 77 -4.68 13.79 -2.04
CA HIS A 77 -5.26 15.10 -2.32
C HIS A 77 -6.52 15.06 -3.22
N ASP A 78 -6.66 14.05 -4.08
CA ASP A 78 -7.69 13.97 -5.11
C ASP A 78 -8.86 13.04 -4.70
N TYR A 79 -9.45 13.30 -3.53
CA TYR A 79 -10.48 12.42 -2.93
C TYR A 79 -11.71 12.21 -3.84
N ASP A 80 -12.29 13.27 -4.38
CA ASP A 80 -13.50 13.18 -5.21
C ASP A 80 -13.25 12.37 -6.49
N ALA A 81 -12.07 12.55 -7.10
CA ALA A 81 -11.66 11.81 -8.28
C ALA A 81 -11.40 10.32 -7.97
N LEU A 82 -10.88 10.01 -6.78
CA LEU A 82 -10.77 8.64 -6.30
C LEU A 82 -12.16 8.00 -6.15
N CYS A 83 -13.11 8.69 -5.52
CA CYS A 83 -14.48 8.20 -5.39
C CYS A 83 -15.14 7.97 -6.76
N GLU A 84 -14.97 8.89 -7.72
CA GLU A 84 -15.47 8.72 -9.08
C GLU A 84 -14.83 7.52 -9.79
N LEU A 85 -13.50 7.37 -9.70
CA LEU A 85 -12.79 6.24 -10.26
C LEU A 85 -13.29 4.92 -9.69
N LEU A 86 -13.49 4.83 -8.37
CA LEU A 86 -14.00 3.64 -7.71
C LEU A 86 -15.42 3.29 -8.19
N ARG A 87 -16.33 4.27 -8.26
CA ARG A 87 -17.70 4.07 -8.78
C ARG A 87 -17.73 3.63 -10.24
N ARG A 88 -16.82 4.16 -11.06
CA ARG A 88 -16.74 3.83 -12.49
C ARG A 88 -16.09 2.46 -12.73
N SER A 89 -15.01 2.17 -12.00
CA SER A 89 -14.24 0.95 -12.21
C SER A 89 -14.85 -0.25 -11.50
N CYS A 90 -15.49 -0.07 -10.34
CA CYS A 90 -16.03 -1.15 -9.50
C CYS A 90 -15.03 -2.32 -9.34
N PRO A 91 -13.86 -2.10 -8.71
CA PRO A 91 -12.86 -3.15 -8.56
C PRO A 91 -13.34 -4.24 -7.59
N ASP A 92 -13.02 -5.49 -7.89
CA ASP A 92 -13.21 -6.63 -6.97
C ASP A 92 -12.11 -6.65 -5.89
N ALA A 93 -10.92 -6.17 -6.25
CA ALA A 93 -9.79 -6.02 -5.32
C ALA A 93 -8.95 -4.78 -5.64
N ILE A 94 -8.31 -4.25 -4.60
CA ILE A 94 -7.43 -3.09 -4.68
C ILE A 94 -6.08 -3.49 -4.10
N VAL A 95 -4.99 -3.31 -4.85
CA VAL A 95 -3.63 -3.53 -4.36
C VAL A 95 -2.97 -2.19 -4.11
N HIS A 96 -2.64 -1.89 -2.85
CA HIS A 96 -2.15 -0.58 -2.43
C HIS A 96 -0.63 -0.55 -2.26
N PHE A 97 0.07 -0.06 -3.31
CA PHE A 97 1.50 0.28 -3.28
C PHE A 97 1.77 1.80 -3.22
N ALA A 98 0.74 2.64 -3.37
CA ALA A 98 0.82 4.10 -3.54
C ALA A 98 1.28 4.88 -2.29
N GLU A 99 2.50 4.63 -1.83
CA GLU A 99 3.07 5.29 -0.67
C GLU A 99 4.56 5.60 -0.80
N GLN A 100 5.05 6.58 -0.02
CA GLN A 100 6.46 6.85 0.13
C GLN A 100 7.09 5.73 0.97
N ARG A 101 7.91 4.88 0.32
CA ARG A 101 8.41 3.62 0.88
C ARG A 101 9.86 3.58 1.38
N SER A 102 10.61 4.67 1.22
CA SER A 102 12.04 4.74 1.53
C SER A 102 12.27 5.22 2.96
N ALA A 103 12.81 4.34 3.80
CA ALA A 103 13.25 4.69 5.15
C ALA A 103 14.31 5.80 5.16
N PRO A 104 15.41 5.75 4.37
CA PRO A 104 16.37 6.84 4.30
C PRO A 104 15.75 8.16 3.85
N TYR A 105 14.86 8.13 2.85
CA TYR A 105 14.17 9.34 2.40
C TYR A 105 13.30 9.94 3.51
N SER A 106 12.54 9.09 4.20
CA SER A 106 11.66 9.53 5.31
C SER A 106 12.42 10.20 6.43
N MET A 107 13.73 9.92 6.59
CA MET A 107 14.56 10.47 7.66
C MET A 107 15.44 11.65 7.24
N ARG A 108 15.51 11.95 5.94
CA ARG A 108 16.49 12.89 5.35
C ARG A 108 16.36 14.33 5.85
N SER A 109 15.15 14.88 5.92
CA SER A 109 14.93 16.27 6.36
C SER A 109 13.56 16.43 7.01
N PRO A 110 13.29 17.54 7.74
CA PRO A 110 11.96 17.82 8.26
C PRO A 110 10.87 17.81 7.17
N ALA A 111 11.19 18.25 5.95
CA ALA A 111 10.25 18.25 4.83
C ALA A 111 9.91 16.83 4.38
N THR A 112 10.90 15.94 4.23
CA THR A 112 10.65 14.56 3.80
C THR A 112 9.95 13.73 4.89
N LYS A 113 10.24 14.02 6.16
CA LYS A 113 9.51 13.45 7.32
C LYS A 113 8.02 13.77 7.25
N ARG A 114 7.67 15.07 7.17
CA ARG A 114 6.28 15.51 7.06
C ARG A 114 5.60 14.96 5.83
N TYR A 115 6.25 15.04 4.67
CA TYR A 115 5.71 14.49 3.42
C TYR A 115 5.41 13.00 3.55
N THR A 116 6.29 12.20 4.15
CA THR A 116 6.06 10.75 4.31
C THR A 116 4.81 10.48 5.14
N VAL A 117 4.64 11.18 6.27
CA VAL A 117 3.45 11.01 7.13
C VAL A 117 2.18 11.49 6.42
N GLN A 118 2.22 12.70 5.85
CA GLN A 118 1.07 13.30 5.19
C GLN A 118 0.62 12.45 3.99
N ASN A 119 1.57 12.04 3.15
CA ASN A 119 1.27 11.27 1.94
C ASN A 119 0.69 9.89 2.28
N ASN A 120 1.39 9.10 3.09
CA ASN A 120 1.00 7.71 3.34
C ASN A 120 -0.34 7.63 4.07
N LEU A 121 -0.46 8.33 5.20
CA LEU A 121 -1.67 8.26 6.00
C LEU A 121 -2.88 8.87 5.27
N ALA A 122 -2.71 9.98 4.54
CA ALA A 122 -3.82 10.55 3.79
C ALA A 122 -4.23 9.63 2.63
N ALA A 123 -3.30 9.06 1.87
CA ALA A 123 -3.63 8.15 0.77
C ALA A 123 -4.40 6.91 1.27
N THR A 124 -3.88 6.25 2.30
CA THR A 124 -4.51 5.07 2.90
C THR A 124 -5.87 5.41 3.52
N HIS A 125 -5.95 6.50 4.29
CA HIS A 125 -7.20 6.92 4.92
C HIS A 125 -8.26 7.33 3.89
N ASN A 126 -7.88 8.10 2.86
CA ASN A 126 -8.79 8.49 1.79
C ASN A 126 -9.34 7.27 1.04
N LEU A 127 -8.52 6.25 0.79
CA LEU A 127 -9.00 5.01 0.20
C LEU A 127 -10.03 4.30 1.08
N LEU A 128 -9.78 4.20 2.38
CA LEU A 128 -10.73 3.57 3.32
C LEU A 128 -12.04 4.35 3.38
N CYS A 129 -11.98 5.68 3.52
CA CYS A 129 -13.16 6.55 3.46
C CYS A 129 -13.94 6.37 2.14
N ALA A 130 -13.23 6.35 1.01
CA ALA A 130 -13.85 6.22 -0.30
C ALA A 130 -14.53 4.84 -0.48
N LEU A 131 -13.96 3.76 0.07
CA LEU A 131 -14.60 2.44 0.08
C LEU A 131 -15.90 2.46 0.89
N VAL A 132 -15.91 3.09 2.07
CA VAL A 132 -17.14 3.26 2.89
C VAL A 132 -18.17 4.11 2.13
N GLU A 133 -17.77 5.26 1.61
CA GLU A 133 -18.68 6.20 0.93
C GLU A 133 -19.30 5.60 -0.34
N THR A 134 -18.51 4.86 -1.11
CA THR A 134 -18.99 4.23 -2.34
C THR A 134 -19.78 2.95 -2.09
N GLY A 135 -19.66 2.36 -0.89
CA GLY A 135 -20.30 1.09 -0.53
C GLY A 135 -19.74 -0.11 -1.31
N LEU A 136 -18.54 -0.01 -1.87
CA LEU A 136 -17.91 -1.08 -2.64
C LEU A 136 -17.29 -2.13 -1.71
N ASP A 137 -17.67 -3.40 -1.90
CA ASP A 137 -17.06 -4.55 -1.20
C ASP A 137 -15.77 -5.05 -1.89
N ALA A 138 -14.85 -4.12 -2.16
CA ALA A 138 -13.56 -4.46 -2.74
C ALA A 138 -12.61 -5.00 -1.66
N HIS A 139 -11.87 -6.06 -1.96
CA HIS A 139 -10.82 -6.54 -1.06
C HIS A 139 -9.57 -5.67 -1.16
N LEU A 140 -9.23 -4.97 -0.08
CA LEU A 140 -7.99 -4.22 0.01
C LEU A 140 -6.81 -5.14 0.38
N VAL A 141 -5.83 -5.23 -0.51
CA VAL A 141 -4.53 -5.85 -0.27
C VAL A 141 -3.50 -4.74 -0.12
N HIS A 142 -3.06 -4.50 1.10
CA HIS A 142 -2.09 -3.46 1.43
C HIS A 142 -0.67 -4.04 1.53
N LEU A 143 0.32 -3.25 1.12
CA LEU A 143 1.72 -3.59 1.32
C LEU A 143 2.24 -2.93 2.59
N GLY A 144 2.19 -3.68 3.68
CA GLY A 144 2.90 -3.38 4.91
C GLY A 144 4.40 -3.66 4.81
N THR A 145 5.04 -3.90 5.94
CA THR A 145 6.47 -4.16 5.99
C THR A 145 6.82 -4.97 7.23
N MET A 146 7.80 -5.87 7.12
CA MET A 146 8.36 -6.53 8.30
C MET A 146 8.99 -5.55 9.31
N GLY A 147 9.33 -4.32 8.88
CA GLY A 147 9.88 -3.30 9.78
C GLY A 147 8.91 -2.78 10.85
N VAL A 148 7.63 -3.18 10.82
CA VAL A 148 6.65 -2.89 11.89
C VAL A 148 6.99 -3.61 13.20
N TYR A 149 7.66 -4.77 13.12
CA TYR A 149 8.06 -5.58 14.27
C TYR A 149 9.36 -5.12 14.92
N GLY A 150 10.05 -4.16 14.31
CA GLY A 150 11.37 -3.71 14.73
C GLY A 150 12.51 -4.65 14.34
N TYR A 151 13.70 -4.28 14.78
CA TYR A 151 14.96 -4.96 14.46
C TYR A 151 15.65 -5.54 15.71
N GLY A 152 15.04 -5.37 16.89
CA GLY A 152 15.52 -5.92 18.16
C GLY A 152 15.04 -7.35 18.34
N GLY A 153 15.98 -8.28 18.54
CA GLY A 153 15.69 -9.69 18.77
C GLY A 153 14.97 -9.89 20.09
N ASN A 154 13.65 -10.07 20.03
CA ASN A 154 12.99 -10.89 21.04
C ASN A 154 13.33 -12.35 20.69
N ASP A 155 13.75 -13.16 21.67
CA ASP A 155 14.02 -14.60 21.49
C ASP A 155 12.75 -15.43 21.13
N ALA A 156 11.67 -14.75 20.72
CA ALA A 156 10.38 -15.31 20.37
C ALA A 156 10.13 -15.18 18.86
N PRO A 157 9.42 -16.13 18.24
CA PRO A 157 8.99 -16.02 16.85
C PRO A 157 8.16 -14.75 16.62
N ILE A 158 8.44 -14.03 15.54
CA ILE A 158 7.63 -12.89 15.11
C ILE A 158 6.27 -13.42 14.62
N PRO A 159 5.13 -12.99 15.21
CA PRO A 159 3.81 -13.46 14.78
C PRO A 159 3.31 -12.72 13.53
N GLU A 160 2.30 -13.28 12.87
CA GLU A 160 1.65 -12.65 11.71
C GLU A 160 0.56 -11.64 12.15
N GLY A 161 1.00 -10.47 12.61
CA GLY A 161 0.18 -9.29 12.91
C GLY A 161 -0.46 -9.25 14.29
N TYR A 162 -0.78 -10.42 14.86
CA TYR A 162 -1.54 -10.52 16.10
C TYR A 162 -0.82 -11.35 17.16
N LEU A 163 -1.03 -11.00 18.43
CA LEU A 163 -0.46 -11.67 19.58
C LEU A 163 -1.57 -12.16 20.53
N PRO A 164 -1.65 -13.47 20.84
CA PRO A 164 -2.53 -13.97 21.88
C PRO A 164 -2.01 -13.55 23.25
N VAL A 165 -2.85 -12.90 24.04
CA VAL A 165 -2.53 -12.39 25.38
C VAL A 165 -3.59 -12.82 26.39
N ARG A 166 -3.19 -12.91 27.66
CA ARG A 166 -4.11 -13.05 28.81
C ARG A 166 -4.17 -11.74 29.57
N ILE A 167 -5.38 -11.19 29.71
CA ILE A 167 -5.64 -9.98 30.50
C ILE A 167 -6.64 -10.27 31.61
N ARG A 168 -6.57 -9.52 32.72
CA ARG A 168 -7.57 -9.60 33.78
C ARG A 168 -8.76 -8.70 33.46
N ASP A 169 -9.98 -9.23 33.63
CA ASP A 169 -11.20 -8.43 33.55
C ASP A 169 -11.40 -7.57 34.82
N ALA A 170 -12.43 -6.71 34.82
CA ALA A 170 -12.78 -5.87 35.96
C ALA A 170 -13.10 -6.66 37.25
N LYS A 171 -13.32 -7.97 37.16
CA LYS A 171 -13.57 -8.89 38.28
C LYS A 171 -12.32 -9.70 38.65
N GLY A 172 -11.16 -9.36 38.09
CA GLY A 172 -9.88 -10.02 38.36
C GLY A 172 -9.69 -11.37 37.66
N ARG A 173 -10.60 -11.80 36.79
CA ARG A 173 -10.54 -13.10 36.11
C ARG A 173 -9.69 -13.01 34.85
N TRP A 174 -8.87 -14.02 34.59
CA TRP A 174 -8.14 -14.12 33.34
C TRP A 174 -9.08 -14.32 32.14
N ARG A 175 -8.78 -13.61 31.06
CA ARG A 175 -9.45 -13.67 29.76
C ARG A 175 -8.40 -13.71 28.67
N ASP A 176 -8.54 -14.66 27.76
CA ASP A 176 -7.77 -14.68 26.52
C ASP A 176 -8.30 -13.59 25.59
N ARG A 177 -7.38 -12.88 24.94
CA ARG A 177 -7.66 -11.92 23.89
C ARG A 177 -6.56 -11.96 22.85
N GLU A 178 -6.90 -11.54 21.66
CA GLU A 178 -5.93 -11.24 20.62
C GLU A 178 -5.79 -9.72 20.50
N ILE A 179 -4.55 -9.25 20.42
CA ILE A 179 -4.23 -7.85 20.21
C ILE A 179 -3.31 -7.72 19.01
N LEU A 180 -3.25 -6.54 18.40
CA LEU A 180 -2.18 -6.24 17.44
C LEU A 180 -0.83 -6.40 18.13
N HIS A 181 0.12 -7.00 17.43
CA HIS A 181 1.49 -7.13 17.92
C HIS A 181 2.06 -5.73 18.21
N PRO A 182 2.70 -5.51 19.38
CA PRO A 182 3.34 -4.23 19.68
C PRO A 182 4.34 -3.84 18.59
N THR A 183 4.21 -2.63 18.06
CA THR A 183 5.05 -2.17 16.96
C THR A 183 6.31 -1.48 17.47
N ASP A 184 7.41 -1.61 16.73
CA ASP A 184 8.70 -0.99 17.06
C ASP A 184 9.40 -0.44 15.80
N PRO A 185 8.83 0.59 15.14
CA PRO A 185 9.31 1.05 13.84
C PRO A 185 10.66 1.80 13.94
N GLY A 186 11.63 1.39 13.12
CA GLY A 186 12.97 2.02 13.08
C GLY A 186 13.08 3.33 12.25
N SER A 187 12.01 3.81 11.62
CA SER A 187 12.01 5.05 10.84
C SER A 187 10.61 5.65 10.69
N VAL A 188 10.51 6.91 10.21
CA VAL A 188 9.22 7.56 9.93
C VAL A 188 8.39 6.77 8.90
N TYR A 189 9.01 6.21 7.86
CA TYR A 189 8.33 5.31 6.93
C TYR A 189 7.75 4.06 7.62
N HIS A 190 8.54 3.37 8.44
CA HIS A 190 8.02 2.17 9.13
C HIS A 190 6.91 2.57 10.12
N MET A 191 7.02 3.73 10.75
CA MET A 191 6.00 4.26 11.64
C MET A 191 4.67 4.49 10.90
N THR A 192 4.67 5.06 9.69
CA THR A 192 3.41 5.22 8.94
C THR A 192 2.75 3.87 8.65
N LYS A 193 3.55 2.83 8.33
CA LYS A 193 3.03 1.46 8.15
C LYS A 193 2.39 0.87 9.41
N THR A 194 2.92 1.18 10.59
CA THR A 194 2.27 0.78 11.85
C THR A 194 0.97 1.53 12.11
N GLN A 195 0.85 2.75 11.62
CA GLN A 195 -0.37 3.54 11.72
C GLN A 195 -1.43 3.05 10.73
N ASP A 196 -1.03 2.59 9.54
CA ASP A 196 -1.95 1.94 8.59
C ASP A 196 -2.59 0.69 9.20
N GLN A 197 -1.84 -0.13 9.94
CA GLN A 197 -2.40 -1.29 10.67
C GLN A 197 -3.54 -0.89 11.62
N LEU A 198 -3.39 0.24 12.31
CA LEU A 198 -4.43 0.76 13.21
C LEU A 198 -5.66 1.24 12.42
N LEU A 199 -5.44 1.90 11.27
CA LEU A 199 -6.53 2.26 10.36
C LEU A 199 -7.28 1.00 9.89
N PHE A 200 -6.57 -0.02 9.42
CA PHE A 200 -7.20 -1.25 8.94
C PHE A 200 -7.96 -1.98 10.04
N ALA A 201 -7.38 -2.12 11.23
CA ALA A 201 -8.06 -2.75 12.36
C ALA A 201 -9.34 -1.98 12.76
N PHE A 202 -9.31 -0.65 12.68
CA PHE A 202 -10.49 0.18 12.94
C PHE A 202 -11.56 -0.01 11.86
N TYR A 203 -11.22 0.18 10.58
CA TYR A 203 -12.20 0.12 9.49
C TYR A 203 -12.72 -1.30 9.25
N ASN A 204 -11.90 -2.34 9.47
CA ASN A 204 -12.39 -3.72 9.44
C ASN A 204 -13.42 -3.97 10.55
N LYS A 205 -13.14 -3.49 11.77
CA LYS A 205 -14.04 -3.69 12.90
C LYS A 205 -15.36 -2.91 12.76
N ASN A 206 -15.30 -1.65 12.36
CA ASN A 206 -16.45 -0.75 12.41
C ASN A 206 -17.22 -0.69 11.08
N ASP A 207 -16.50 -0.77 9.97
CA ASP A 207 -17.06 -0.60 8.61
C ASP A 207 -17.00 -1.89 7.78
N GLN A 208 -16.49 -2.99 8.36
CA GLN A 208 -16.39 -4.31 7.74
C GLN A 208 -15.55 -4.35 6.45
N ILE A 209 -14.65 -3.37 6.26
CA ILE A 209 -13.72 -3.38 5.13
C ILE A 209 -12.84 -4.63 5.20
N ARG A 210 -12.81 -5.39 4.10
CA ARG A 210 -11.95 -6.55 3.95
C ARG A 210 -10.54 -6.12 3.62
N VAL A 211 -9.60 -6.35 4.55
CA VAL A 211 -8.20 -5.99 4.38
C VAL A 211 -7.31 -7.20 4.57
N THR A 212 -6.28 -7.32 3.72
CA THR A 212 -5.11 -8.16 3.97
C THR A 212 -3.89 -7.27 3.96
N ASP A 213 -3.23 -7.17 5.11
CA ASP A 213 -1.98 -6.42 5.24
C ASP A 213 -0.78 -7.37 5.05
N LEU A 214 -0.04 -7.18 3.96
CA LEU A 214 1.10 -8.00 3.60
C LEU A 214 2.37 -7.40 4.19
N HIS A 215 2.86 -7.95 5.30
CA HIS A 215 4.14 -7.55 5.89
C HIS A 215 5.31 -8.07 5.05
N GLN A 216 5.61 -7.35 3.98
CA GLN A 216 6.61 -7.77 3.01
C GLN A 216 8.03 -7.59 3.55
N GLY A 217 8.89 -8.57 3.27
CA GLY A 217 10.34 -8.46 3.44
C GLY A 217 10.99 -7.62 2.35
N ILE A 218 12.33 -7.65 2.30
CA ILE A 218 13.08 -6.96 1.25
C ILE A 218 12.84 -7.68 -0.09
N VAL A 219 12.54 -6.93 -1.14
CA VAL A 219 12.35 -7.45 -2.51
C VAL A 219 13.65 -7.30 -3.29
N TRP A 220 14.04 -8.34 -4.04
CA TRP A 220 15.19 -8.35 -4.95
C TRP A 220 14.80 -8.90 -6.33
N GLY A 221 15.65 -8.63 -7.34
CA GLY A 221 15.38 -8.95 -8.74
C GLY A 221 14.92 -7.73 -9.55
N THR A 222 14.93 -7.84 -10.89
CA THR A 222 14.57 -6.74 -11.80
C THR A 222 13.71 -7.19 -12.98
N GLN A 223 13.34 -8.48 -13.02
CA GLN A 223 12.58 -9.08 -14.10
C GLN A 223 11.10 -8.67 -13.99
N THR A 224 10.51 -8.28 -15.13
CA THR A 224 9.09 -7.95 -15.28
C THR A 224 8.57 -8.52 -16.59
#